data_AF-A0A482Y4U6-F1
#
_entry.id   AF-A0A482Y4U6-F1
#
_cell.length_a   1.000
_cell.length_b   1.000
_cell.length_c   1.000
_cell.angle_alpha   90.00
_cell.angle_beta   90.00
_cell.angle_gamma   90.00
#
_symmetry.space_group_name_H-M   'P 1'
#
loop_
_entity.id
_entity.type
_entity.pdbx_description
1 polymer ?
#
loop_
_entity_poly.entity_id
_entity_poly.type
_entity_poly.pdbx_seq_one_letter_code
_entity_poly.pdbx_strand_id
1 'polypeptide(L)'
;MSQDRRFKYDKGPRLEDDATPPESDDDAAGDERPTSDAGDRRVTVAPWTAGSVAGVSAFAIMFAAFYQLIAAYAATGSYGQGESGPSNWVITGLTTLANHGVTIQQGGEPIDGIGMYPVGLVPSVSALIPAVVLLAAGYVLVRYVALETRREAGLAVGALCASYIVLASGLAVLAQWTPDSGTEGMEEGTIAVAMDLSLIVTVGGTVLTFALIGAGIAALPRLGPAGDE
;
A
#
# COMPACT_ATOMS: atom_id res chain seq x y z
N MET A 1 16.44 1.25 64.26
CA MET A 1 16.27 2.39 63.32
C MET A 1 16.34 1.84 61.91
N SER A 2 15.29 2.10 61.14
CA SER A 2 15.15 1.77 59.71
C SER A 2 16.27 2.43 58.90
N GLN A 3 16.72 1.75 57.84
CA GLN A 3 16.83 2.39 56.53
C GLN A 3 16.76 1.34 55.41
N ASP A 4 15.57 1.27 54.83
CA ASP A 4 15.27 0.77 53.49
C ASP A 4 16.23 1.31 52.43
N ARG A 5 16.63 0.46 51.48
CA ARG A 5 16.64 0.81 50.04
C ARG A 5 16.80 -0.43 49.15
N ARG A 6 15.62 -0.99 48.83
CA ARG A 6 15.19 -1.46 47.50
C ARG A 6 16.22 -1.28 46.37
N PHE A 7 16.73 -2.40 45.87
CA PHE A 7 16.96 -2.64 44.44
C PHE A 7 16.62 -4.10 44.14
N LYS A 8 15.31 -4.41 44.11
CA LYS A 8 14.84 -5.64 43.46
C LYS A 8 14.84 -5.36 41.96
N TYR A 9 15.82 -5.93 41.27
CA TYR A 9 15.75 -6.11 39.84
C TYR A 9 14.47 -6.90 39.54
N ASP A 10 13.59 -6.28 38.77
CA ASP A 10 12.38 -6.91 38.29
C ASP A 10 12.81 -8.10 37.42
N LYS A 11 12.40 -9.29 37.85
CA LYS A 11 12.78 -10.55 37.24
C LYS A 11 12.07 -10.64 35.90
N GLY A 12 12.84 -10.72 34.81
CA GLY A 12 12.33 -11.34 33.58
C GLY A 12 11.80 -12.76 33.89
N PRO A 13 10.80 -13.26 33.15
CA PRO A 13 10.29 -14.60 33.40
C PRO A 13 11.41 -15.62 33.14
N ARG A 14 11.83 -16.32 34.19
CA ARG A 14 12.64 -17.53 34.05
C ARG A 14 11.69 -18.67 33.72
N LEU A 15 11.93 -19.25 32.55
CA LEU A 15 11.64 -20.64 32.22
C LEU A 15 12.37 -21.53 33.23
N GLU A 16 11.88 -22.76 33.44
CA GLU A 16 12.33 -23.79 34.40
C GLU A 16 11.45 -23.89 35.65
N ASP A 17 10.35 -24.63 35.51
CA ASP A 17 10.00 -25.68 36.47
C ASP A 17 9.68 -26.93 35.64
N ASP A 18 10.75 -27.65 35.30
CA ASP A 18 10.73 -29.03 34.85
C ASP A 18 10.19 -29.91 35.99
N ALA A 19 8.95 -30.38 35.86
CA ALA A 19 8.47 -31.52 36.62
C ALA A 19 8.71 -32.78 35.78
N THR A 20 9.83 -33.47 36.02
CA THR A 20 10.13 -34.79 35.44
C THR A 20 9.15 -35.86 35.98
N PRO A 21 8.65 -36.78 35.12
CA PRO A 21 7.51 -37.67 35.41
C PRO A 21 7.94 -39.01 36.06
N PRO A 22 7.00 -39.81 36.63
CA PRO A 22 7.32 -41.19 36.99
C PRO A 22 7.35 -42.09 35.75
N GLU A 23 8.40 -42.90 35.67
CA GLU A 23 8.61 -43.95 34.68
C GLU A 23 7.51 -45.01 34.72
N SER A 24 6.91 -45.30 33.57
CA SER A 24 6.32 -46.61 33.29
C SER A 24 6.62 -46.94 31.83
N ASP A 25 7.53 -47.89 31.63
CA ASP A 25 7.76 -48.55 30.35
C ASP A 25 6.47 -49.25 29.90
N ASP A 26 5.97 -48.88 28.72
CA ASP A 26 5.40 -49.84 27.78
C ASP A 26 5.36 -49.21 26.37
N ASP A 27 5.85 -50.01 25.43
CA ASP A 27 6.18 -49.76 24.04
C ASP A 27 5.10 -49.05 23.19
N ALA A 28 5.50 -48.03 22.44
CA ALA A 28 5.08 -47.85 21.04
C ALA A 28 6.00 -46.88 20.31
N ALA A 29 6.70 -47.38 19.29
CA ALA A 29 7.43 -46.59 18.31
C ALA A 29 6.50 -45.55 17.66
N GLY A 30 6.81 -44.27 17.85
CA GLY A 30 6.16 -43.14 17.19
C GLY A 30 7.21 -42.11 16.82
N ASP A 31 7.49 -42.00 15.53
CA ASP A 31 8.30 -40.99 14.88
C ASP A 31 7.80 -39.58 15.30
N GLU A 32 8.41 -38.98 16.34
CA GLU A 32 8.18 -37.57 16.70
C GLU A 32 8.82 -36.67 15.64
N ARG A 33 8.24 -36.67 14.44
CA ARG A 33 8.34 -35.52 13.56
C ARG A 33 7.67 -34.36 14.27
N PRO A 34 8.30 -33.17 14.32
CA PRO A 34 7.61 -31.99 14.78
C PRO A 34 6.37 -31.81 13.91
N THR A 35 5.19 -31.93 14.51
CA THR A 35 3.95 -31.59 13.84
C THR A 35 4.09 -30.16 13.37
N SER A 36 3.90 -29.96 12.08
CA SER A 36 3.83 -28.67 11.41
C SER A 36 2.56 -27.96 11.89
N ASP A 37 2.55 -27.54 13.16
CA ASP A 37 1.59 -26.57 13.65
C ASP A 37 2.08 -25.17 13.25
N ALA A 38 2.15 -24.96 11.93
CA ALA A 38 2.19 -23.64 11.30
C ALA A 38 0.77 -23.01 11.33
N GLY A 39 0.01 -23.32 12.38
CA GLY A 39 -1.36 -22.91 12.63
C GLY A 39 -1.43 -21.42 12.94
N ASP A 40 -1.94 -20.68 11.95
CA ASP A 40 -2.63 -19.40 12.11
C ASP A 40 -1.87 -18.25 12.80
N ARG A 41 -0.72 -17.85 12.24
CA ARG A 41 -0.08 -16.54 12.54
C ARG A 41 -0.85 -15.36 11.94
N ARG A 42 -2.17 -15.31 12.11
CA ARG A 42 -2.98 -14.16 11.71
C ARG A 42 -3.12 -13.17 12.85
N VAL A 43 -3.13 -11.89 12.51
CA VAL A 43 -3.32 -10.81 13.45
C VAL A 43 -4.81 -10.52 13.59
N THR A 44 -5.30 -10.54 14.83
CA THR A 44 -6.65 -10.10 15.17
C THR A 44 -6.64 -8.61 15.42
N VAL A 45 -7.31 -7.86 14.54
CA VAL A 45 -7.44 -6.40 14.60
C VAL A 45 -8.79 -6.02 14.03
N ALA A 46 -9.36 -4.89 14.47
CA ALA A 46 -10.61 -4.41 13.93
C ALA A 46 -10.51 -4.24 12.39
N PRO A 47 -11.46 -4.78 11.60
CA PRO A 47 -11.33 -4.83 10.14
C PRO A 47 -11.14 -3.46 9.50
N TRP A 48 -11.83 -2.44 10.02
CA TRP A 48 -11.70 -1.06 9.54
C TRP A 48 -10.28 -0.52 9.78
N THR A 49 -9.65 -0.87 10.90
CA THR A 49 -8.27 -0.45 11.21
C THR A 49 -7.28 -1.13 10.28
N ALA A 50 -7.43 -2.44 10.07
CA ALA A 50 -6.60 -3.19 9.13
C ALA A 50 -6.71 -2.63 7.71
N GLY A 51 -7.94 -2.36 7.26
CA GLY A 51 -8.22 -1.72 5.99
C GLY A 51 -7.56 -0.36 5.85
N SER A 52 -7.80 0.55 6.81
CA SER A 52 -7.21 1.89 6.80
C SER A 52 -5.68 1.86 6.79
N VAL A 53 -5.05 1.01 7.61
CA VAL A 53 -3.59 0.88 7.63
C VAL A 53 -3.07 0.37 6.29
N ALA A 54 -3.73 -0.62 5.68
CA ALA A 54 -3.37 -1.13 4.37
C ALA A 54 -3.52 -0.05 3.28
N GLY A 55 -4.61 0.73 3.30
CA GLY A 55 -4.85 1.80 2.33
C GLY A 55 -3.83 2.94 2.44
N VAL A 56 -3.59 3.44 3.65
CA VAL A 56 -2.57 4.47 3.91
C VAL A 56 -1.17 3.99 3.51
N SER A 57 -0.82 2.75 3.88
CA SER A 57 0.49 2.17 3.57
C SER A 57 0.68 1.97 2.06
N ALA A 58 -0.35 1.45 1.37
CA ALA A 58 -0.32 1.27 -0.07
C ALA A 58 -0.13 2.62 -0.79
N PHE A 59 -0.87 3.66 -0.36
CA PHE A 59 -0.71 5.01 -0.91
C PHE A 59 0.71 5.53 -0.69
N ALA A 60 1.24 5.43 0.54
CA ALA A 60 2.58 5.91 0.88
C ALA A 60 3.67 5.18 0.08
N ILE A 61 3.59 3.85 -0.04
CA ILE A 61 4.54 3.04 -0.82
C ILE A 61 4.48 3.42 -2.29
N MET A 62 3.29 3.53 -2.86
CA MET A 62 3.12 3.94 -4.26
C MET A 62 3.71 5.33 -4.49
N PHE A 63 3.35 6.31 -3.66
CA PHE A 63 3.87 7.66 -3.78
C PHE A 63 5.39 7.70 -3.66
N ALA A 64 5.97 6.97 -2.69
CA ALA A 64 7.41 6.86 -2.53
C ALA A 64 8.09 6.23 -3.74
N ALA A 65 7.50 5.20 -4.35
CA ALA A 65 8.02 4.55 -5.55
C ALA A 65 8.07 5.53 -6.75
N PHE A 66 6.99 6.29 -6.96
CA PHE A 66 6.99 7.34 -7.99
C PHE A 66 7.98 8.44 -7.64
N TYR A 67 8.05 8.89 -6.38
CA TYR A 67 8.99 9.93 -5.97
C TYR A 67 10.44 9.54 -6.27
N GLN A 68 10.82 8.30 -5.95
CA GLN A 68 12.13 7.75 -6.27
C GLN A 68 12.39 7.72 -7.79
N LEU A 69 11.39 7.31 -8.57
CA LEU A 69 11.49 7.29 -10.04
C LEU A 69 11.70 8.70 -10.62
N ILE A 70 10.87 9.67 -10.22
CA ILE A 70 10.98 11.07 -10.65
C ILE A 70 12.31 11.67 -10.20
N ALA A 71 12.72 11.44 -8.96
CA ALA A 71 14.01 11.92 -8.45
C ALA A 71 15.20 11.34 -9.25
N ALA A 72 15.14 10.06 -9.62
CA ALA A 72 16.17 9.42 -10.43
C ALA A 72 16.25 10.03 -11.83
N TYR A 73 15.11 10.19 -12.50
CA TYR A 73 15.04 10.85 -13.81
C TYR A 73 15.49 12.32 -13.77
N ALA A 74 15.22 13.03 -12.67
CA ALA A 74 15.71 14.40 -12.46
C ALA A 74 17.24 14.41 -12.30
N ALA A 75 17.80 13.48 -11.52
CA ALA A 75 19.24 13.35 -11.33
C ALA A 75 19.99 12.99 -12.62
N THR A 76 19.38 12.25 -13.55
CA THR A 76 19.96 11.92 -14.86
C THR A 76 19.80 13.00 -15.91
N GLY A 77 19.23 14.16 -15.55
CA GLY A 77 19.01 15.29 -16.46
C GLY A 77 17.88 15.07 -17.47
N SER A 78 17.07 14.00 -17.31
CA SER A 78 16.04 13.61 -18.28
C SER A 78 14.84 14.55 -18.32
N TYR A 79 14.66 15.41 -17.30
CA TYR A 79 13.59 16.40 -17.28
C TYR A 79 13.95 17.75 -17.88
N GLY A 80 15.21 18.01 -18.23
CA GLY A 80 15.65 19.35 -18.66
C GLY A 80 15.19 20.45 -17.70
N GLN A 81 15.22 20.21 -16.37
CA GLN A 81 14.74 21.17 -15.38
C GLN A 81 15.63 22.42 -15.41
N GLY A 82 15.18 23.45 -16.11
CA GLY A 82 15.58 24.82 -15.81
C GLY A 82 15.10 25.22 -14.42
N GLU A 83 15.65 26.31 -13.89
CA GLU A 83 15.32 26.83 -12.55
C GLU A 83 13.83 27.19 -12.34
N SER A 84 13.03 27.21 -13.41
CA SER A 84 11.61 27.56 -13.47
C SER A 84 10.63 26.38 -13.64
N GLY A 85 11.11 25.12 -13.59
CA GLY A 85 10.25 23.93 -13.75
C GLY A 85 9.43 23.54 -12.49
N PRO A 86 8.39 22.68 -12.64
CA PRO A 86 7.66 22.15 -11.49
C PRO A 86 8.58 21.33 -10.58
N SER A 87 8.37 21.45 -9.26
CA SER A 87 9.12 20.65 -8.29
C SER A 87 8.86 19.14 -8.48
N ASN A 88 9.85 18.31 -8.14
CA ASN A 88 9.73 16.85 -8.20
C ASN A 88 8.51 16.32 -7.42
N TRP A 89 8.10 17.00 -6.34
CA TRP A 89 6.91 16.65 -5.57
C TRP A 89 5.63 16.79 -6.42
N VAL A 90 5.47 17.90 -7.14
CA VAL A 90 4.30 18.13 -8.00
C VAL A 90 4.28 17.12 -9.14
N ILE A 91 5.42 16.92 -9.80
CA ILE A 91 5.54 15.92 -10.87
C ILE A 91 5.17 14.52 -10.36
N THR A 92 5.67 14.14 -9.18
CA THR A 92 5.34 12.86 -8.55
C THR A 92 3.84 12.74 -8.29
N GLY A 93 3.22 13.80 -7.76
CA GLY A 93 1.79 13.81 -7.46
C GLY A 93 0.92 13.64 -8.70
N LEU A 94 1.20 14.43 -9.74
CA LEU A 94 0.53 14.34 -11.03
C LEU A 94 0.72 12.97 -11.68
N THR A 95 1.96 12.45 -11.67
CA THR A 95 2.28 11.13 -12.23
C THR A 95 1.54 10.02 -11.49
N THR A 96 1.53 10.08 -10.16
CA THR A 96 0.84 9.10 -9.32
C THR A 96 -0.64 9.03 -9.69
N LEU A 97 -1.31 10.18 -9.80
CA LEU A 97 -2.74 10.26 -10.11
C LEU A 97 -3.05 9.88 -11.57
N ALA A 98 -2.21 10.29 -12.51
CA ALA A 98 -2.32 9.91 -13.92
C ALA A 98 -2.19 8.39 -14.12
N ASN A 99 -1.35 7.71 -13.33
CA ASN A 99 -1.23 6.25 -13.37
C ASN A 99 -2.45 5.52 -12.75
N HIS A 100 -3.36 6.23 -12.07
CA HIS A 100 -4.70 5.72 -11.77
C HIS A 100 -5.68 5.96 -12.91
N GLY A 101 -5.32 6.72 -13.95
CA GLY A 101 -6.18 7.11 -15.07
C GLY A 101 -6.89 8.46 -14.86
N VAL A 102 -6.46 9.27 -13.87
CA VAL A 102 -7.05 10.59 -13.64
C VAL A 102 -6.56 11.57 -14.71
N THR A 103 -7.49 12.28 -15.34
CA THR A 103 -7.19 13.29 -16.36
C THR A 103 -6.38 14.44 -15.77
N ILE A 104 -5.27 14.80 -16.43
CA ILE A 104 -4.56 16.05 -16.18
C ILE A 104 -5.17 17.16 -17.04
N GLN A 105 -5.30 18.35 -16.47
CA GLN A 105 -5.85 19.53 -17.09
C GLN A 105 -4.85 20.68 -17.01
N GLN A 106 -4.91 21.58 -17.99
CA GLN A 106 -4.22 22.87 -17.99
C GLN A 106 -5.26 23.96 -18.20
N GLY A 107 -5.38 24.87 -17.24
CA GLY A 107 -6.39 25.94 -17.32
C GLY A 107 -7.84 25.46 -17.34
N GLY A 108 -8.10 24.21 -16.93
CA GLY A 108 -9.43 23.58 -16.93
C GLY A 108 -9.71 22.70 -18.15
N GLU A 109 -8.87 22.76 -19.18
CA GLU A 109 -9.00 21.92 -20.37
C GLU A 109 -8.13 20.65 -20.24
N PRO A 110 -8.63 19.46 -20.63
CA PRO A 110 -7.84 18.24 -20.68
C PRO A 110 -6.61 18.41 -21.57
N ILE A 111 -5.45 17.93 -21.12
CA ILE A 111 -4.26 17.83 -21.96
C ILE A 111 -4.17 16.42 -22.55
N ASP A 112 -4.23 16.29 -23.88
CA ASP A 112 -4.24 14.98 -24.57
C ASP A 112 -2.86 14.28 -24.49
N GLY A 113 -2.83 13.19 -23.71
CA GLY A 113 -1.63 12.50 -23.25
C GLY A 113 -1.06 11.42 -24.16
N ILE A 114 -0.61 11.77 -25.38
CA ILE A 114 0.49 11.02 -26.03
C ILE A 114 1.80 11.84 -26.01
N GLY A 115 1.73 13.13 -25.67
CA GLY A 115 2.88 14.04 -25.57
C GLY A 115 2.98 14.75 -24.22
N MET A 116 2.87 14.03 -23.10
CA MET A 116 3.13 14.59 -21.76
C MET A 116 4.57 15.10 -21.64
N TYR A 117 4.82 16.37 -21.99
CA TYR A 117 6.12 17.04 -21.93
C TYR A 117 7.25 16.28 -22.69
N PRO A 118 8.45 16.85 -22.89
CA PRO A 118 9.66 16.09 -23.26
C PRO A 118 10.12 15.07 -22.20
N VAL A 119 9.22 14.65 -21.30
CA VAL A 119 9.53 14.12 -19.97
C VAL A 119 9.09 12.66 -19.79
N GLY A 120 8.23 12.12 -20.65
CA GLY A 120 7.93 10.68 -20.65
C GLY A 120 7.48 10.16 -19.28
N LEU A 121 6.52 10.83 -18.63
CA LEU A 121 6.09 10.58 -17.25
C LEU A 121 5.51 9.19 -16.98
N VAL A 122 5.21 8.41 -18.02
CA VAL A 122 4.68 7.05 -17.88
C VAL A 122 5.47 6.08 -18.77
N PRO A 123 6.64 5.62 -18.34
CA PRO A 123 7.19 4.37 -18.86
C PRO A 123 6.14 3.26 -18.73
N SER A 124 6.02 2.37 -19.71
CA SER A 124 5.09 1.22 -19.66
C SER A 124 5.24 0.37 -18.39
N VAL A 125 6.43 0.41 -17.78
CA VAL A 125 6.76 -0.27 -16.51
C VAL A 125 6.23 0.48 -15.28
N SER A 126 6.25 1.83 -15.26
CA SER A 126 5.75 2.60 -14.11
C SER A 126 4.23 2.51 -13.99
N ALA A 127 3.52 2.28 -15.10
CA ALA A 127 2.08 1.99 -15.14
C ALA A 127 1.67 0.77 -14.31
N LEU A 128 2.62 -0.14 -14.04
CA LEU A 128 2.36 -1.32 -13.22
C LEU A 128 2.50 -1.05 -11.71
N ILE A 129 3.08 0.09 -11.29
CA ILE A 129 3.31 0.38 -9.88
C ILE A 129 2.00 0.34 -9.06
N PRO A 130 0.91 1.03 -9.46
CA PRO A 130 -0.34 0.96 -8.72
C PRO A 130 -0.86 -0.47 -8.62
N ALA A 131 -0.83 -1.22 -9.73
CA ALA A 131 -1.29 -2.60 -9.78
C ALA A 131 -0.53 -3.49 -8.78
N VAL A 132 0.81 -3.48 -8.81
CA VAL A 132 1.65 -4.31 -7.95
C VAL A 132 1.45 -3.96 -6.47
N VAL A 133 1.45 -2.68 -6.12
CA VAL A 133 1.30 -2.23 -4.73
C VAL A 133 -0.08 -2.61 -4.17
N LEU A 134 -1.14 -2.41 -4.96
CA LEU A 134 -2.52 -2.72 -4.54
C LEU A 134 -2.78 -4.23 -4.48
N LEU A 135 -2.23 -5.02 -5.41
CA LEU A 135 -2.22 -6.48 -5.36
C LEU A 135 -1.56 -6.97 -4.07
N ALA A 136 -0.38 -6.44 -3.74
CA ALA A 136 0.33 -6.80 -2.51
C ALA A 136 -0.47 -6.41 -1.27
N ALA A 137 -1.08 -5.22 -1.24
CA ALA A 137 -1.90 -4.77 -0.12
C ALA A 137 -3.11 -5.69 0.11
N GLY A 138 -3.85 -6.03 -0.95
CA GLY A 138 -4.98 -6.96 -0.88
C GLY A 138 -4.56 -8.37 -0.45
N TYR A 139 -3.44 -8.86 -0.99
CA TYR A 139 -2.87 -10.16 -0.62
C TYR A 139 -2.52 -10.21 0.86
N VAL A 140 -1.74 -9.24 1.36
CA VAL A 140 -1.28 -9.18 2.75
C VAL A 140 -2.47 -9.05 3.71
N LEU A 141 -3.46 -8.22 3.35
CA LEU A 141 -4.67 -8.03 4.15
C LEU A 141 -5.40 -9.36 4.38
N VAL A 142 -5.66 -10.15 3.33
CA VAL A 142 -6.38 -11.43 3.47
C VAL A 142 -5.49 -12.54 4.03
N ARG A 143 -4.19 -12.53 3.70
CA ARG A 143 -3.25 -13.57 4.13
C ARG A 143 -2.97 -13.51 5.63
N TYR A 144 -2.83 -12.30 6.18
CA TYR A 144 -2.31 -12.10 7.55
C TYR A 144 -3.32 -11.52 8.54
N VAL A 145 -4.50 -11.05 8.11
CA VAL A 145 -5.55 -10.58 9.04
C VAL A 145 -6.63 -11.63 9.20
N ALA A 146 -7.07 -11.85 10.44
CA ALA A 146 -8.22 -12.69 10.74
C ALA A 146 -9.52 -11.97 10.33
N LEU A 147 -9.99 -12.25 9.11
CA LEU A 147 -11.28 -11.80 8.57
C LEU A 147 -12.17 -13.03 8.43
N GLU A 148 -13.08 -13.23 9.39
CA GLU A 148 -13.90 -14.44 9.51
C GLU A 148 -15.21 -14.31 8.75
N THR A 149 -15.74 -13.09 8.64
CA THR A 149 -17.03 -12.85 7.98
C THR A 149 -16.90 -12.03 6.70
N ARG A 150 -17.87 -12.21 5.79
CA ARG A 150 -18.00 -11.36 4.59
C ARG A 150 -18.14 -9.88 4.94
N ARG A 151 -18.79 -9.59 6.08
CA ARG A 151 -18.97 -8.22 6.58
C ARG A 151 -17.63 -7.61 7.00
N GLU A 152 -16.80 -8.35 7.72
CA GLU A 152 -15.47 -7.91 8.11
C GLU A 152 -14.57 -7.67 6.90
N ALA A 153 -14.58 -8.61 5.95
CA ALA A 153 -13.84 -8.45 4.69
C ALA A 153 -14.30 -7.20 3.92
N GLY A 154 -15.62 -6.99 3.82
CA GLY A 154 -16.19 -5.79 3.19
C GLY A 154 -15.80 -4.49 3.90
N LEU A 155 -15.80 -4.48 5.23
CA LEU A 155 -15.36 -3.32 6.02
C LEU A 155 -13.86 -3.04 5.85
N ALA A 156 -13.02 -4.07 5.80
CA ALA A 156 -11.58 -3.90 5.59
C ALA A 156 -11.27 -3.38 4.19
N VAL A 157 -11.87 -3.96 3.15
CA VAL A 157 -11.70 -3.47 1.76
C VAL A 157 -12.27 -2.07 1.60
N GLY A 158 -13.43 -1.79 2.20
CA GLY A 158 -14.04 -0.46 2.17
C GLY A 158 -13.17 0.60 2.85
N ALA A 159 -12.61 0.29 4.03
CA ALA A 159 -11.71 1.21 4.74
C ALA A 159 -10.37 1.41 4.01
N LEU A 160 -9.83 0.37 3.37
CA LEU A 160 -8.66 0.48 2.48
C LEU A 160 -8.95 1.45 1.34
N CYS A 161 -10.05 1.24 0.63
CA CYS A 161 -10.42 2.08 -0.51
C CYS A 161 -10.69 3.53 -0.07
N ALA A 162 -11.47 3.74 0.98
CA ALA A 162 -11.81 5.07 1.47
C ALA A 162 -10.58 5.84 1.95
N SER A 163 -9.71 5.24 2.76
CA SER A 163 -8.48 5.90 3.24
C SER A 163 -7.53 6.25 2.10
N TYR A 164 -7.42 5.39 1.09
CA TYR A 164 -6.61 5.64 -0.09
C TYR A 164 -7.17 6.80 -0.93
N ILE A 165 -8.49 6.80 -1.20
CA ILE A 165 -9.16 7.87 -1.95
C ILE A 165 -8.97 9.22 -1.25
N VAL A 166 -9.12 9.28 0.08
CA VAL A 166 -8.93 10.51 0.85
C VAL A 166 -7.53 11.07 0.64
N LEU A 167 -6.49 10.22 0.68
CA LEU A 167 -5.11 10.63 0.42
C LEU A 167 -4.89 11.05 -1.03
N ALA A 168 -5.48 10.34 -2.00
CA ALA A 168 -5.39 10.68 -3.42
C ALA A 168 -6.06 12.03 -3.72
N SER A 169 -7.22 12.31 -3.13
CA SER A 169 -7.88 13.61 -3.23
C SER A 169 -7.04 14.71 -2.56
N GLY A 170 -6.46 14.45 -1.38
CA GLY A 170 -5.54 15.39 -0.75
C GLY A 170 -4.32 15.70 -1.63
N LEU A 171 -3.75 14.68 -2.24
CA LEU A 171 -2.65 14.83 -3.20
C LEU A 171 -3.07 15.61 -4.44
N ALA A 172 -4.27 15.40 -4.98
CA ALA A 172 -4.79 16.14 -6.13
C ALA A 172 -4.91 17.65 -5.87
N VAL A 173 -5.28 18.03 -4.64
CA VAL A 173 -5.32 19.44 -4.21
C VAL A 173 -3.92 20.03 -4.12
N LEU A 174 -2.92 19.25 -3.70
CA LEU A 174 -1.56 19.72 -3.48
C LEU A 174 -0.68 19.67 -4.73
N ALA A 175 -0.93 18.72 -5.64
CA ALA A 175 -0.14 18.48 -6.83
C ALA A 175 -0.60 19.39 -7.98
N GLN A 176 -0.35 20.68 -7.82
CA GLN A 176 -0.68 21.70 -8.79
C GLN A 176 0.55 22.55 -9.07
N TRP A 177 0.68 23.00 -10.31
CA TRP A 177 1.74 23.92 -10.69
C TRP A 177 1.24 24.90 -11.75
N THR A 178 1.59 26.16 -11.58
CA THR A 178 1.26 27.22 -12.53
C THR A 178 2.57 27.66 -13.19
N PRO A 179 2.74 27.46 -14.51
CA PRO A 179 3.89 27.98 -15.24
C PRO A 179 3.96 29.51 -15.16
N ASP A 180 5.17 30.05 -15.11
CA ASP A 180 5.38 31.49 -15.27
C ASP A 180 5.05 31.92 -16.70
N SER A 181 4.60 33.18 -16.86
CA SER A 181 4.32 33.76 -18.17
C SER A 181 5.59 33.75 -19.03
N GLY A 182 5.52 33.10 -20.20
CA GLY A 182 6.65 32.94 -21.10
C GLY A 182 7.45 31.64 -20.94
N THR A 183 6.95 30.66 -20.18
CA THR A 183 7.51 29.30 -20.23
C THR A 183 7.30 28.71 -21.64
N GLU A 184 8.38 28.52 -22.39
CA GLU A 184 8.32 28.09 -23.80
C GLU A 184 7.53 26.79 -23.97
N GLY A 185 6.62 26.76 -24.95
CA GLY A 185 5.86 25.58 -25.33
C GLY A 185 4.66 25.23 -24.43
N MET A 186 4.26 26.13 -23.52
CA MET A 186 3.07 25.93 -22.69
C MET A 186 2.07 27.09 -22.76
N GLU A 187 0.79 26.72 -22.74
CA GLU A 187 -0.32 27.67 -22.59
C GLU A 187 -0.38 28.23 -21.16
N GLU A 188 -0.95 29.43 -21.00
CA GLU A 188 -1.18 29.99 -19.68
C GLU A 188 -2.26 29.19 -18.94
N GLY A 189 -1.95 28.71 -17.72
CA GLY A 189 -2.93 28.04 -16.88
C GLY A 189 -2.31 27.06 -15.89
N THR A 190 -2.99 26.85 -14.76
CA THR A 190 -2.57 25.87 -13.75
C THR A 190 -2.69 24.45 -14.32
N ILE A 191 -1.62 23.68 -14.19
CA ILE A 191 -1.58 22.24 -14.43
C ILE A 191 -1.97 21.52 -13.15
N ALA A 192 -3.05 20.77 -13.20
CA ALA A 192 -3.62 20.02 -12.09
C ALA A 192 -4.36 18.78 -12.61
N VAL A 193 -4.80 17.90 -11.72
CA VAL A 193 -5.74 16.84 -12.10
C VAL A 193 -7.19 17.32 -12.03
N ALA A 194 -8.06 16.71 -12.81
CA ALA A 194 -9.50 16.89 -12.69
C ALA A 194 -9.98 16.44 -11.29
N MET A 195 -10.60 17.34 -10.53
CA MET A 195 -11.12 17.07 -9.17
C MET A 195 -12.64 16.81 -9.15
N ASP A 196 -13.17 16.16 -10.17
CA ASP A 196 -14.58 15.80 -10.24
C ASP A 196 -14.81 14.35 -9.72
N LEU A 197 -16.05 13.85 -9.87
CA LEU A 197 -16.41 12.49 -9.47
C LEU A 197 -15.56 11.42 -10.20
N SER A 198 -15.01 11.72 -11.38
CA SER A 198 -14.18 10.79 -12.13
C SER A 198 -12.89 10.46 -11.39
N LEU A 199 -12.32 11.38 -10.60
CA LEU A 199 -11.16 11.09 -9.75
C LEU A 199 -11.48 9.94 -8.78
N ILE A 200 -12.61 10.05 -8.08
CA ILE A 200 -13.03 9.07 -7.07
C ILE A 200 -13.32 7.73 -7.74
N VAL A 201 -14.02 7.74 -8.87
CA VAL A 201 -14.37 6.52 -9.61
C VAL A 201 -13.14 5.82 -10.15
N THR A 202 -12.21 6.57 -10.76
CA THR A 202 -11.04 6.00 -11.44
C THR A 202 -10.00 5.52 -10.43
N VAL A 203 -9.71 6.29 -9.39
CA VAL A 203 -8.84 5.86 -8.28
C VAL A 203 -9.48 4.70 -7.51
N GLY A 204 -10.74 4.84 -7.11
CA GLY A 204 -11.47 3.82 -6.36
C GLY A 204 -11.61 2.50 -7.14
N GLY A 205 -11.89 2.59 -8.45
CA GLY A 205 -11.94 1.44 -9.34
C GLY A 205 -10.59 0.72 -9.43
N THR A 206 -9.50 1.45 -9.60
CA THR A 206 -8.14 0.91 -9.63
C THR A 206 -7.79 0.21 -8.30
N VAL A 207 -8.01 0.89 -7.18
CA VAL A 207 -7.78 0.35 -5.83
C VAL A 207 -8.57 -0.93 -5.60
N LEU A 208 -9.88 -0.88 -5.85
CA LEU A 208 -10.77 -2.01 -5.60
C LEU A 208 -10.40 -3.20 -6.49
N THR A 209 -10.12 -2.97 -7.78
CA THR A 209 -9.80 -4.03 -8.73
C THR A 209 -8.55 -4.79 -8.31
N PHE A 210 -7.44 -4.10 -8.08
CA PHE A 210 -6.18 -4.77 -7.77
C PHE A 210 -6.15 -5.33 -6.35
N ALA A 211 -6.74 -4.64 -5.37
CA ALA A 211 -6.85 -5.17 -4.02
C ALA A 211 -7.70 -6.46 -3.97
N LEU A 212 -8.80 -6.52 -4.73
CA LEU A 212 -9.63 -7.73 -4.80
C LEU A 212 -8.93 -8.89 -5.51
N ILE A 213 -8.17 -8.63 -6.57
CA ILE A 213 -7.36 -9.66 -7.23
C ILE A 213 -6.32 -10.22 -6.25
N GLY A 214 -5.60 -9.35 -5.54
CA GLY A 214 -4.60 -9.75 -4.54
C GLY A 214 -5.20 -10.57 -3.40
N ALA A 215 -6.35 -10.10 -2.88
CA ALA A 215 -7.15 -10.81 -1.89
C ALA A 215 -7.60 -12.19 -2.39
N GLY A 216 -8.06 -12.29 -3.64
CA GLY A 216 -8.44 -13.54 -4.28
C GLY A 216 -7.28 -14.53 -4.36
N ILE A 217 -6.09 -14.06 -4.79
CA ILE A 217 -4.87 -14.89 -4.83
C ILE A 217 -4.52 -15.42 -3.43
N ALA A 218 -4.64 -14.60 -2.39
CA ALA A 218 -4.38 -15.03 -1.01
C ALA A 218 -5.41 -16.05 -0.49
N ALA A 219 -6.63 -16.05 -1.03
CA ALA A 219 -7.71 -16.97 -0.67
C ALA A 219 -7.64 -18.32 -1.40
N LEU A 220 -7.02 -18.40 -2.59
CA LEU A 220 -6.94 -19.64 -3.40
C LEU A 220 -6.42 -20.88 -2.64
N PRO A 221 -5.37 -20.80 -1.81
CA PRO A 221 -4.89 -21.96 -1.05
C PRO A 221 -5.91 -22.53 -0.06
N ARG A 222 -6.98 -21.78 0.25
CA ARG A 222 -8.05 -22.19 1.17
C ARG A 222 -9.20 -22.93 0.46
N LEU A 223 -9.17 -22.99 -0.87
CA LEU A 223 -10.21 -23.59 -1.73
C LEU A 223 -9.76 -24.89 -2.39
N GLY A 224 -8.52 -25.34 -2.14
CA GLY A 224 -8.05 -26.65 -2.60
C GLY A 224 -8.78 -27.78 -1.88
N PRO A 225 -9.05 -28.92 -2.55
CA PRO A 225 -9.63 -30.08 -1.88
C PRO A 225 -8.72 -30.51 -0.73
N ALA A 226 -9.31 -30.73 0.44
CA ALA A 226 -8.69 -31.56 1.45
C ALA A 226 -8.37 -32.89 0.77
N GLY A 227 -7.09 -33.23 0.66
CA GLY A 227 -6.70 -34.54 0.16
C GLY A 227 -7.36 -35.59 1.04
N ASP A 228 -8.11 -36.49 0.41
CA ASP A 228 -8.45 -37.77 0.98
C ASP A 228 -7.13 -38.49 1.30
N GLU A 229 -6.74 -38.49 2.57
CA GLU A 229 -5.82 -39.49 3.15
C GLU A 229 -6.64 -40.48 3.98
#